data_AF-A0A3M4JV18-F1
#
_entry.id   AF-A0A3M4JV18-F1
#
_cell.length_a   1.000
_cell.length_b   1.000
_cell.length_c   1.000
_cell.angle_alpha   90.00
_cell.angle_beta   90.00
_cell.angle_gamma   90.00
#
_symmetry.space_group_name_H-M   'P 1'
#
loop_
_entity.id
_entity.type
_entity.pdbx_description
1 polymer ?
#
loop_
_entity_poly.entity_id
_entity_poly.type
_entity_poly.pdbx_seq_one_letter_code
_entity_poly.pdbx_strand_id
1 'polypeptide(L)'
;MFFSFACPVCASYDQTLARWAKTMPPGWSAEFLPVAVPDKANYIAARAFFAVQDADPARLDAFMSAAYTLIQQNGMPMESPDTWTKAVAISNVQGFNEAWHNVTQQRLEKAFAKLLTYGVDATPSMVINGKYVITPDDVSGDSALYMNLANGMISKVMLEQ
;
A
#
# COMPACT_ATOMS: atom_id res chain seq x y z
N MET A 1 -6.42 0.12 -1.49
CA MET A 1 -5.73 -1.13 -1.16
C MET A 1 -4.90 -0.93 0.09
N PHE A 2 -5.22 -1.66 1.15
CA PHE A 2 -4.42 -1.70 2.38
C PHE A 2 -3.29 -2.70 2.22
N PHE A 3 -2.09 -2.30 2.65
CA PHE A 3 -0.89 -3.14 2.57
C PHE A 3 0.03 -2.89 3.77
N SER A 4 0.95 -3.82 4.05
CA SER A 4 2.02 -3.66 5.03
C SER A 4 3.35 -4.10 4.45
N PHE A 5 4.45 -3.40 4.77
CA PHE A 5 5.78 -3.82 4.33
C PHE A 5 6.29 -5.10 5.01
N ALA A 6 5.71 -5.47 6.16
CA ALA A 6 6.01 -6.74 6.84
C ALA A 6 5.23 -7.94 6.28
N CYS A 7 4.27 -7.72 5.36
CA CYS A 7 3.36 -8.75 4.87
C CYS A 7 3.93 -9.44 3.61
N PRO A 8 4.23 -10.76 3.66
CA PRO A 8 4.82 -11.48 2.53
C PRO A 8 3.88 -11.58 1.32
N VAL A 9 2.58 -11.72 1.57
CA VAL A 9 1.57 -11.73 0.52
C VAL A 9 1.58 -10.40 -0.22
N CYS A 10 1.65 -9.28 0.50
CA CYS A 10 1.71 -7.93 -0.06
C CYS A 10 2.93 -7.74 -0.97
N ALA A 11 4.10 -8.22 -0.54
CA ALA A 11 5.31 -8.21 -1.37
C ALA A 11 5.13 -9.04 -2.65
N SER A 12 4.50 -10.22 -2.56
CA SER A 12 4.24 -11.07 -3.74
C SER A 12 3.30 -10.42 -4.77
N TYR A 13 2.41 -9.53 -4.32
CA TYR A 13 1.45 -8.83 -5.18
C TYR A 13 1.93 -7.46 -5.65
N ASP A 14 3.01 -6.92 -5.10
CA ASP A 14 3.46 -5.52 -5.29
C ASP A 14 3.41 -5.06 -6.76
N GLN A 15 4.21 -5.69 -7.62
CA GLN A 15 4.25 -5.31 -9.04
C GLN A 15 2.95 -5.61 -9.79
N THR A 16 2.23 -6.65 -9.41
CA THR A 16 0.96 -7.03 -10.05
C THR A 16 -0.11 -5.98 -9.76
N LEU A 17 -0.25 -5.56 -8.50
CA LEU A 17 -1.19 -4.52 -8.10
C LEU A 17 -0.77 -3.15 -8.65
N ALA A 18 0.52 -2.83 -8.69
CA ALA A 18 1.01 -1.58 -9.28
C ALA A 18 0.67 -1.46 -10.77
N ARG A 19 0.80 -2.56 -11.54
CA ARG A 19 0.38 -2.61 -12.95
C ARG A 19 -1.13 -2.53 -13.10
N TRP A 20 -1.87 -3.31 -12.32
CA TRP A 20 -3.33 -3.32 -12.35
C TRP A 20 -3.95 -1.97 -11.96
N ALA A 21 -3.36 -1.25 -11.02
CA ALA A 21 -3.79 0.10 -10.64
C ALA A 21 -3.78 1.09 -11.81
N LYS A 22 -2.93 0.86 -12.83
CA LYS A 22 -2.82 1.70 -14.04
C LYS A 22 -3.86 1.35 -15.10
N THR A 23 -4.65 0.28 -14.91
CA THR A 23 -5.69 -0.16 -15.85
C THR A 23 -7.09 0.22 -15.40
N MET A 24 -7.22 1.12 -14.40
CA MET A 24 -8.53 1.54 -13.90
C MET A 24 -9.37 2.20 -15.00
N PRO A 25 -10.70 1.96 -15.02
CA PRO A 25 -11.60 2.60 -15.98
C PRO A 25 -11.71 4.12 -15.74
N PRO A 26 -12.20 4.90 -16.72
CA PRO A 26 -12.41 6.33 -16.55
C PRO A 26 -13.27 6.65 -15.32
N GLY A 27 -12.83 7.63 -14.53
CA GLY A 27 -13.52 8.02 -13.28
C GLY A 27 -13.17 7.17 -12.06
N TRP A 28 -12.36 6.11 -12.22
CA TRP A 28 -11.88 5.28 -11.11
C TRP A 28 -10.39 5.42 -10.92
N SER A 29 -9.95 5.32 -9.67
CA SER A 29 -8.55 5.26 -9.28
C SER A 29 -8.32 4.11 -8.31
N ALA A 30 -7.12 3.56 -8.36
CA ALA A 30 -6.65 2.61 -7.38
C ALA A 30 -5.62 3.30 -6.50
N GLU A 31 -5.90 3.40 -5.21
CA GLU A 31 -5.01 4.01 -4.23
C GLU A 31 -4.43 2.95 -3.30
N PHE A 32 -3.15 3.10 -2.97
CA PHE A 32 -2.48 2.32 -1.94
C PHE A 32 -2.49 3.10 -0.63
N LEU A 33 -2.81 2.42 0.46
CA LEU A 33 -2.88 2.98 1.80
C LEU A 33 -2.10 2.05 2.75
N PRO A 34 -1.00 2.52 3.37
CA PRO A 34 -0.25 1.69 4.30
C PRO A 34 -1.08 1.43 5.55
N VAL A 35 -0.97 0.23 6.10
CA VAL A 35 -1.43 -0.06 7.46
C VAL A 35 -0.62 0.81 8.43
N ALA A 36 -1.34 1.63 9.20
CA ALA A 36 -0.77 2.55 10.18
C ALA A 36 -1.34 2.24 11.57
N VAL A 37 -1.17 1.01 12.06
CA VAL A 37 -1.46 0.69 13.48
C VAL A 37 -0.57 1.59 14.36
N PRO A 38 -1.05 2.09 15.53
CA PRO A 38 -0.35 3.08 16.34
C PRO A 38 0.83 2.50 17.14
N ASP A 39 1.75 1.84 16.44
CA ASP A 39 3.06 1.44 16.92
C ASP A 39 4.16 2.10 16.08
N LYS A 40 5.37 2.09 16.64
CA LYS A 40 6.53 2.77 16.05
C LYS A 40 6.84 2.28 14.64
N ALA A 41 6.82 0.97 14.40
CA ALA A 41 7.25 0.39 13.13
C ALA A 41 6.24 0.73 12.02
N ASN A 42 4.95 0.54 12.27
CA ASN A 42 3.89 0.83 11.30
C ASN A 42 3.76 2.33 11.02
N TYR A 43 3.92 3.21 12.02
CA TYR A 43 3.90 4.65 11.78
C TYR A 43 5.11 5.15 10.98
N ILE A 44 6.31 4.63 11.23
CA ILE A 44 7.50 4.97 10.44
C ILE A 44 7.32 4.48 8.99
N ALA A 45 6.84 3.26 8.80
CA ALA A 45 6.53 2.70 7.48
C ALA A 45 5.49 3.53 6.70
N ALA A 46 4.37 3.86 7.35
CA ALA A 46 3.32 4.68 6.74
C ALA A 46 3.82 6.09 6.41
N ARG A 47 4.64 6.67 7.29
CA ARG A 47 5.30 7.97 7.03
C ARG A 47 6.23 7.90 5.83
N ALA A 48 7.03 6.85 5.70
CA ALA A 48 7.92 6.65 4.56
C ALA A 48 7.13 6.60 3.25
N PHE A 49 6.07 5.80 3.21
CA PHE A 49 5.19 5.71 2.05
C PHE A 49 4.58 7.06 1.68
N PHE A 50 3.99 7.78 2.64
CA PHE A 50 3.37 9.07 2.36
C PHE A 50 4.38 10.12 1.92
N ALA A 51 5.59 10.11 2.48
CA ALA A 51 6.66 11.01 2.06
C ALA A 51 7.04 10.81 0.58
N VAL A 52 7.18 9.55 0.15
CA VAL A 52 7.47 9.24 -1.26
C VAL A 52 6.29 9.56 -2.16
N GLN A 53 5.06 9.25 -1.72
CA GLN A 53 3.84 9.56 -2.45
C GLN A 53 3.72 11.07 -2.74
N ASP A 54 4.10 11.91 -1.78
CA ASP A 54 4.04 13.36 -1.93
C ASP A 54 5.24 13.92 -2.73
N ALA A 55 6.45 13.40 -2.50
CA ALA A 55 7.67 13.94 -3.08
C ALA A 55 7.90 13.52 -4.53
N ASP A 56 7.68 12.24 -4.84
CA ASP A 56 8.02 11.64 -6.13
C ASP A 56 7.10 10.43 -6.42
N PRO A 57 5.81 10.67 -6.70
CA PRO A 57 4.84 9.60 -6.92
C PRO A 57 5.21 8.68 -8.10
N ALA A 58 6.00 9.15 -9.06
CA ALA A 58 6.49 8.35 -10.18
C ALA A 58 7.47 7.25 -9.73
N ARG A 59 8.12 7.40 -8.57
CA ARG A 59 9.05 6.43 -7.99
C ARG A 59 8.43 5.55 -6.92
N LEU A 60 7.15 5.73 -6.60
CA LEU A 60 6.47 5.01 -5.51
C LEU A 60 6.54 3.48 -5.69
N ASP A 61 6.28 2.98 -6.89
CA ASP A 61 6.36 1.54 -7.20
C ASP A 61 7.78 0.99 -6.93
N ALA A 62 8.81 1.71 -7.40
CA ALA A 62 10.20 1.29 -7.22
C ALA A 62 10.63 1.35 -5.74
N PHE A 63 10.15 2.37 -5.01
CA PHE A 63 10.37 2.50 -3.58
C PHE A 63 9.72 1.35 -2.80
N MET A 64 8.47 0.98 -3.13
CA MET A 64 7.77 -0.13 -2.48
C MET A 64 8.51 -1.45 -2.70
N SER A 65 8.91 -1.76 -3.93
CA SER A 65 9.69 -2.96 -4.25
C SER A 65 11.03 -3.00 -3.50
N ALA A 66 11.73 -1.86 -3.40
CA ALA A 66 12.98 -1.77 -2.64
C ALA A 66 12.77 -1.98 -1.14
N ALA A 67 11.73 -1.37 -0.56
CA ALA A 67 11.40 -1.53 0.85
C ALA A 67 11.04 -2.98 1.19
N TYR A 68 10.20 -3.64 0.37
CA TYR A 68 9.88 -5.06 0.57
C TYR A 68 11.13 -5.94 0.53
N THR A 69 12.04 -5.70 -0.41
CA THR A 69 13.30 -6.44 -0.51
C THR A 69 14.14 -6.26 0.77
N LEU A 70 14.37 -5.02 1.18
CA LEU A 70 15.18 -4.72 2.38
C LEU A 70 14.58 -5.33 3.65
N ILE A 71 13.26 -5.25 3.82
CA ILE A 71 12.59 -5.72 5.04
C ILE A 71 12.48 -7.24 5.05
N GLN A 72 12.00 -7.85 3.97
CA GLN A 72 11.64 -9.27 3.97
C GLN A 72 12.78 -10.19 3.57
N GLN A 73 13.69 -9.75 2.72
CA GLN A 73 14.82 -10.57 2.26
C GLN A 73 16.10 -10.24 3.04
N ASN A 74 16.35 -8.96 3.33
CA ASN A 74 17.56 -8.53 4.03
C ASN A 74 17.36 -8.37 5.55
N GLY A 75 16.14 -8.59 6.06
CA GLY A 75 15.83 -8.56 7.50
C GLY A 75 15.98 -7.17 8.13
N MET A 76 15.89 -6.10 7.34
CA MET A 76 16.01 -4.75 7.87
C MET A 76 14.74 -4.36 8.65
N PRO A 77 14.88 -3.86 9.90
CA PRO A 77 13.73 -3.52 10.73
C PRO A 77 12.98 -2.27 10.19
N MET A 78 11.65 -2.31 10.19
CA MET A 78 10.80 -1.21 9.71
C MET A 78 10.92 0.04 10.59
N GLU A 79 11.22 -0.11 11.87
CA GLU A 79 11.39 1.00 12.80
C GLU A 79 12.74 1.72 12.66
N SER A 80 13.66 1.19 11.84
CA SER A 80 14.96 1.80 11.59
C SER A 80 14.90 2.84 10.46
N PRO A 81 15.32 4.08 10.70
CA PRO A 81 15.46 5.10 9.65
C PRO A 81 16.37 4.69 8.48
N ASP A 82 17.36 3.83 8.74
CA ASP A 82 18.30 3.35 7.72
C ASP A 82 17.60 2.52 6.65
N THR A 83 16.57 1.76 7.02
CA THR A 83 15.75 0.97 6.09
C THR A 83 15.14 1.85 5.02
N TRP A 84 14.54 2.97 5.44
CA TRP A 84 13.85 3.89 4.53
C TRP A 84 14.81 4.75 3.73
N THR A 85 15.92 5.18 4.34
CA THR A 85 16.98 5.91 3.64
C THR A 85 17.59 5.06 2.51
N LYS A 86 17.83 3.76 2.76
CA LYS A 86 18.29 2.83 1.73
C LYS A 86 17.24 2.57 0.66
N ALA A 87 15.96 2.41 1.04
CA ALA A 87 14.88 2.22 0.07
C ALA A 87 14.77 3.42 -0.88
N VAL A 88 14.87 4.65 -0.35
CA VAL A 88 14.90 5.91 -1.11
C VAL A 88 16.10 5.96 -2.06
N ALA A 89 17.28 5.58 -1.59
CA ALA A 89 18.49 5.56 -2.42
C ALA A 89 18.39 4.55 -3.57
N ILE A 90 17.93 3.32 -3.30
CA ILE A 90 17.75 2.26 -4.32
C ILE A 90 16.72 2.69 -5.38
N SER A 91 15.64 3.36 -4.95
CA SER A 91 14.55 3.79 -5.84
C SER A 91 14.81 5.14 -6.52
N ASN A 92 15.90 5.82 -6.18
CA ASN A 92 16.26 7.16 -6.66
C ASN A 92 15.16 8.22 -6.43
N VAL A 93 14.39 8.08 -5.35
CA VAL A 93 13.36 9.07 -4.96
C VAL A 93 14.01 10.42 -4.66
N GLN A 94 13.45 11.49 -5.20
CA GLN A 94 13.86 12.85 -4.90
C GLN A 94 12.95 13.49 -3.83
N GLY A 95 13.43 14.50 -3.11
CA GLY A 95 12.60 15.30 -2.18
C GLY A 95 12.14 14.59 -0.89
N PHE A 96 12.54 13.34 -0.65
CA PHE A 96 12.05 12.53 0.48
C PHE A 96 12.19 13.20 1.84
N ASN A 97 13.36 13.81 2.13
CA ASN A 97 13.62 14.37 3.46
C ASN A 97 12.67 15.51 3.80
N GLU A 98 12.37 16.40 2.86
CA GLU A 98 11.41 17.50 3.09
C GLU A 98 9.99 16.93 3.27
N ALA A 99 9.55 16.06 2.36
CA ALA A 99 8.23 15.45 2.43
C ALA A 99 8.03 14.62 3.71
N TRP A 100 9.06 13.93 4.19
CA TRP A 100 9.03 13.16 5.44
C TRP A 100 8.62 14.01 6.65
N HIS A 101 9.18 15.22 6.75
CA HIS A 101 8.84 16.16 7.82
C HIS A 101 7.43 16.73 7.66
N ASN A 102 6.94 16.84 6.42
CA ASN A 102 5.60 17.34 6.11
C ASN A 102 4.48 16.31 6.37
N VAL A 103 4.80 15.01 6.48
CA VAL A 103 3.81 14.00 6.87
C VAL A 103 3.35 14.27 8.30
N THR A 104 2.08 14.64 8.47
CA THR A 104 1.54 14.95 9.79
C THR A 104 1.12 13.71 10.55
N GLN A 105 1.14 13.79 11.88
CA GLN A 105 0.58 12.76 12.76
C GLN A 105 -0.90 12.47 12.42
N GLN A 106 -1.67 13.52 12.15
CA GLN A 106 -3.07 13.40 11.75
C GLN A 106 -3.27 12.56 10.47
N ARG A 107 -2.34 12.60 9.50
CA ARG A 107 -2.43 11.77 8.30
C ARG A 107 -2.27 10.28 8.63
N LEU A 108 -1.37 9.95 9.55
CA LEU A 108 -1.18 8.56 10.03
C LEU A 108 -2.43 8.07 10.77
N GLU A 109 -2.99 8.89 11.66
CA GLU A 109 -4.21 8.59 12.40
C GLU A 109 -5.42 8.44 11.47
N LYS A 110 -5.52 9.24 10.41
CA LYS A 110 -6.56 9.08 9.38
C LYS A 110 -6.41 7.76 8.61
N ALA A 111 -5.18 7.33 8.32
CA ALA A 111 -4.94 6.03 7.68
C ALA A 111 -5.36 4.88 8.61
N PHE A 112 -5.06 4.97 9.91
CA PHE A 112 -5.53 4.03 10.91
C PHE A 112 -7.06 4.02 11.04
N ALA A 113 -7.69 5.19 11.10
CA ALA A 113 -9.14 5.30 11.18
C ALA A 113 -9.83 4.65 9.97
N LYS A 114 -9.27 4.82 8.75
CA LYS A 114 -9.78 4.14 7.55
C LYS A 114 -9.68 2.62 7.66
N LEU A 115 -8.59 2.09 8.21
CA LEU A 115 -8.43 0.64 8.46
C LEU A 115 -9.57 0.12 9.34
N LEU A 116 -9.86 0.82 10.44
CA LEU A 116 -10.96 0.46 11.35
C LEU A 116 -12.33 0.59 10.68
N THR A 117 -12.58 1.69 9.97
CA THR A 117 -13.86 1.95 9.28
C THR A 117 -14.21 0.86 8.27
N TYR A 118 -13.21 0.34 7.55
CA TYR A 118 -13.42 -0.73 6.58
C TYR A 118 -13.28 -2.13 7.17
N GLY A 119 -13.05 -2.27 8.47
CA GLY A 119 -12.90 -3.57 9.13
C GLY A 119 -11.75 -4.40 8.57
N VAL A 120 -10.66 -3.74 8.14
CA VAL A 120 -9.50 -4.43 7.56
C VAL A 120 -8.70 -5.11 8.66
N ASP A 121 -8.67 -6.44 8.64
CA ASP A 121 -7.96 -7.29 9.60
C ASP A 121 -6.80 -8.10 8.97
N ALA A 122 -6.75 -8.16 7.63
CA ALA A 122 -5.69 -8.81 6.86
C ALA A 122 -5.08 -7.90 5.78
N THR A 123 -3.88 -8.24 5.32
CA THR A 123 -3.25 -7.55 4.18
C THR A 123 -2.72 -8.56 3.14
N PRO A 124 -2.79 -8.24 1.82
CA PRO A 124 -3.44 -7.05 1.27
C PRO A 124 -4.98 -7.13 1.35
N SER A 125 -5.62 -5.99 1.56
CA SER A 125 -7.08 -5.86 1.50
C SER A 125 -7.50 -4.79 0.50
N MET A 126 -8.40 -5.11 -0.42
CA MET A 126 -8.91 -4.17 -1.41
C MET A 126 -10.31 -3.72 -1.05
N VAL A 127 -10.43 -2.44 -0.71
CA VAL A 127 -11.73 -1.78 -0.55
C VAL A 127 -12.19 -1.24 -1.89
N ILE A 128 -13.38 -1.64 -2.33
CA ILE A 128 -13.97 -1.27 -3.62
C ILE A 128 -15.18 -0.36 -3.37
N ASN A 129 -15.08 0.87 -3.87
CA ASN A 129 -16.08 1.94 -3.73
C ASN A 129 -16.58 2.16 -2.28
N GLY A 130 -15.69 1.94 -1.29
CA GLY A 130 -16.02 2.08 0.13
C GLY A 130 -17.07 1.09 0.67
N LYS A 131 -17.50 0.09 -0.12
CA LYS A 131 -18.62 -0.80 0.21
C LYS A 131 -18.18 -2.25 0.40
N TYR A 132 -17.30 -2.73 -0.46
CA TYR A 132 -16.84 -4.12 -0.43
C TYR A 132 -15.37 -4.17 -0.04
N VAL A 133 -15.00 -5.17 0.76
CA VAL A 133 -13.61 -5.50 1.08
C VAL A 133 -13.37 -6.91 0.59
N ILE A 134 -12.32 -7.10 -0.20
CA ILE A 134 -11.87 -8.42 -0.65
C ILE A 134 -10.39 -8.62 -0.29
N THR A 135 -10.02 -9.87 -0.09
CA THR A 135 -8.67 -10.33 0.24
C THR A 135 -8.30 -11.53 -0.64
N PRO A 136 -7.00 -11.91 -0.72
CA PRO A 136 -6.61 -13.15 -1.36
C PRO A 136 -7.26 -14.40 -0.74
N ASP A 137 -7.64 -14.36 0.54
CA ASP A 137 -8.21 -15.52 1.26
C ASP A 137 -9.64 -15.84 0.78
N ASP A 138 -10.37 -14.86 0.25
CA ASP A 138 -11.73 -15.05 -0.32
C ASP A 138 -11.73 -16.02 -1.52
N VAL A 139 -10.56 -16.26 -2.11
CA VAL A 139 -10.34 -17.17 -3.23
C VAL A 139 -9.27 -18.22 -2.91
N SER A 140 -9.09 -18.55 -1.62
CA SER A 140 -8.12 -19.55 -1.15
C SER A 140 -6.67 -19.28 -1.59
N GLY A 141 -6.31 -18.01 -1.74
CA GLY A 141 -4.97 -17.57 -2.14
C GLY A 141 -4.68 -17.66 -3.65
N ASP A 142 -5.64 -18.06 -4.49
CA ASP A 142 -5.44 -18.10 -5.94
C ASP A 142 -5.33 -16.68 -6.51
N SER A 143 -4.11 -16.32 -6.94
CA SER A 143 -3.84 -14.97 -7.44
C SER A 143 -4.63 -14.59 -8.69
N ALA A 144 -4.89 -15.52 -9.58
CA ALA A 144 -5.62 -15.23 -10.82
C ALA A 144 -7.10 -14.98 -10.50
N LEU A 145 -7.69 -15.81 -9.65
CA LEU A 145 -9.06 -15.63 -9.18
C LEU A 145 -9.21 -14.34 -8.37
N TYR A 146 -8.21 -13.95 -7.56
CA TYR A 146 -8.26 -12.72 -6.78
C TYR A 146 -8.32 -11.48 -7.70
N MET A 147 -7.49 -11.43 -8.74
CA MET A 147 -7.52 -10.33 -9.70
C MET A 147 -8.82 -10.33 -10.54
N ASN A 148 -9.35 -11.51 -10.88
CA ASN A 148 -10.64 -11.63 -11.56
C ASN A 148 -11.80 -11.16 -10.68
N LEU A 149 -11.79 -11.52 -9.39
CA LEU A 149 -12.76 -11.05 -8.39
C LEU A 149 -12.71 -9.52 -8.27
N ALA A 150 -11.52 -8.94 -8.16
CA ALA A 150 -11.36 -7.49 -8.12
C ALA A 150 -11.98 -6.79 -9.33
N ASN A 151 -11.68 -7.26 -10.55
CA ASN A 151 -12.27 -6.72 -11.78
C ASN A 151 -13.79 -6.88 -11.83
N GLY A 152 -14.29 -8.08 -11.48
CA GLY A 152 -15.72 -8.38 -11.47
C GLY A 152 -16.49 -7.50 -10.46
N MET A 153 -15.92 -7.26 -9.28
CA MET A 153 -16.51 -6.39 -8.27
C MET A 153 -16.52 -4.92 -8.70
N ILE A 154 -15.46 -4.44 -9.35
CA ILE A 154 -15.46 -3.09 -9.94
C ILE A 154 -16.56 -2.97 -11.00
N SER A 155 -16.63 -3.92 -11.96
CA SER A 155 -17.67 -3.92 -12.98
C SER A 155 -19.08 -3.98 -12.38
N LYS A 156 -19.30 -4.80 -11.36
CA LYS A 156 -20.57 -4.87 -10.63
C LYS A 156 -20.95 -3.51 -10.05
N VAL A 157 -20.01 -2.83 -9.38
CA VAL A 157 -20.28 -1.55 -8.73
C VAL A 157 -20.50 -0.42 -9.73
N MET A 158 -19.79 -0.43 -10.86
CA MET A 158 -20.02 0.53 -11.93
C MET A 158 -21.45 0.48 -12.50
N LEU A 159 -22.08 -0.70 -12.47
CA LEU A 159 -23.47 -0.89 -12.91
C LEU A 159 -24.51 -0.53 -11.85
N GLU A 160 -24.11 -0.32 -10.59
CA GLU A 160 -24.99 0.10 -9.49
C GLU A 160 -25.14 1.63 -9.38
N GLN A 161 -24.35 2.39 -10.16
CA GLN A 161 -24.35 3.86 -10.21
C GLN A 161 -25.19 4.37 -11.37
#